data_AF-A0A7J4TK31-F1
#
_entry.id   AF-A0A7J4TK31-F1
#
_cell.length_a   1.000
_cell.length_b   1.000
_cell.length_c   1.000
_cell.angle_alpha   90.00
_cell.angle_beta   90.00
_cell.angle_gamma   90.00
#
_symmetry.space_group_name_H-M   'P 1'
#
loop_
_entity.id
_entity.type
_entity.pdbx_description
1 polymer ?
#
loop_
_entity_poly.entity_id
_entity_poly.type
_entity_poly.pdbx_seq_one_letter_code
_entity_poly.pdbx_strand_id
1 'polypeptide(L)'
;MDNRGQLSAEYILIVGFLLAVILIFAVYVSDQTEQNTIATATRLGAVNASAEIGIMNRNITPIRVTKVEMTDSENIINIVVFLSNSPSDISQKQSILTGIQQSIESQGYPVNNAGNNLTLNTSKHNYLIRLS
;
A
#
# COMPACT_ATOMS: atom_id res chain seq x y z
N MET A 1 41.68 41.68 13.61
CA MET A 1 41.08 40.38 14.00
C MET A 1 40.08 39.99 12.91
N ASP A 2 40.56 39.43 11.80
CA ASP A 2 39.71 38.90 10.73
C ASP A 2 39.55 37.39 10.91
N ASN A 3 38.65 37.02 11.82
CA ASN A 3 38.18 35.64 11.99
C ASN A 3 36.74 35.52 11.46
N ARG A 4 36.46 36.15 10.32
CA ARG A 4 35.16 36.08 9.66
C ARG A 4 35.24 35.15 8.45
N GLY A 5 34.78 33.92 8.65
CA GLY A 5 34.03 33.22 7.61
C GLY A 5 34.77 32.44 6.54
N GLN A 6 35.98 31.91 6.80
CA GLN A 6 36.50 30.86 5.92
C GLN A 6 35.93 29.51 6.38
N LEU A 7 34.70 29.21 5.97
CA LEU A 7 34.21 27.83 5.93
C LEU A 7 35.20 27.05 5.06
N SER A 8 36.02 26.22 5.70
CA SER A 8 36.99 25.36 5.02
C SER A 8 36.25 24.54 3.96
N ALA A 9 36.82 24.40 2.77
CA ALA A 9 36.22 23.60 1.70
C ALA A 9 35.89 22.17 2.19
N GLU A 10 36.69 21.65 3.11
CA GLU A 10 36.50 20.38 3.82
C GLU A 10 35.20 20.35 4.63
N TYR A 11 34.82 21.43 5.32
CA TYR A 11 33.58 21.48 6.10
C TYR A 11 32.36 21.46 5.20
N ILE A 12 32.38 22.22 4.10
CA ILE A 12 31.31 22.21 3.09
C ILE A 12 31.17 20.82 2.46
N LEU A 13 32.30 20.16 2.17
CA LEU A 13 32.34 18.83 1.58
C LEU A 13 31.78 17.76 2.52
N ILE A 14 32.10 17.82 3.82
CA ILE A 14 31.57 16.89 4.83
C ILE A 14 30.06 17.08 5.01
N VAL A 15 29.58 18.33 5.12
CA VAL A 15 28.15 18.62 5.26
C VAL A 15 27.39 18.19 3.99
N GLY A 16 27.93 18.46 2.81
CA GLY A 16 27.35 18.04 1.54
C GLY A 16 27.24 16.52 1.41
N PHE A 17 28.28 15.79 1.82
CA PHE A 17 28.26 14.32 1.83
C PHE A 17 27.22 13.76 2.79
N LEU A 18 27.12 14.31 4.01
CA LEU A 18 26.09 13.92 4.98
C LEU A 18 24.67 14.15 4.44
N LEU A 19 24.42 15.31 3.82
CA LEU A 19 23.13 15.62 3.21
C LEU A 19 22.81 14.65 2.07
N ALA A 20 23.77 14.33 1.21
CA ALA A 20 23.57 13.37 0.12
C ALA A 20 23.16 11.99 0.65
N VAL A 21 23.84 11.50 1.69
CA VAL A 21 23.50 10.21 2.34
C VAL A 21 22.09 10.25 2.92
N ILE A 22 21.73 11.32 3.65
CA ILE A 22 20.38 11.47 4.25
C ILE A 22 19.30 11.45 3.17
N LEU A 23 19.50 12.15 2.06
CA LEU A 23 18.54 12.20 0.97
C LEU A 23 18.33 10.85 0.31
N ILE A 24 19.40 10.07 0.09
CA ILE A 24 19.32 8.72 -0.48
C ILE A 24 18.46 7.82 0.42
N PHE A 25 18.72 7.81 1.73
CA PHE A 25 17.92 7.02 2.67
C PHE A 25 16.48 7.51 2.78
N ALA A 26 16.25 8.82 2.73
CA ALA A 26 14.90 9.39 2.79
C ALA A 26 14.03 8.92 1.61
N VAL A 27 14.59 8.89 0.40
CA VAL A 27 13.88 8.38 -0.79
C VAL A 27 13.54 6.90 -0.61
N TYR A 28 14.53 6.06 -0.28
CA TYR A 28 14.35 4.62 -0.13
C TYR A 28 13.33 4.25 0.96
N VAL A 29 13.42 4.87 2.15
CA VAL A 29 12.49 4.63 3.26
C VAL A 29 11.07 5.07 2.89
N SER A 30 10.93 6.15 2.14
CA SER A 30 9.63 6.67 1.74
C SER A 30 8.90 5.71 0.77
N ASP A 31 9.62 5.04 -0.13
CA ASP A 31 9.05 4.03 -1.05
C ASP A 31 8.55 2.80 -0.28
N GLN A 32 9.38 2.26 0.61
CA GLN A 32 9.02 1.10 1.42
C GLN A 32 7.85 1.40 2.36
N THR A 33 7.78 2.62 2.90
CA THR A 33 6.69 3.05 3.79
C THR A 33 5.36 3.11 3.04
N GLU A 34 5.36 3.62 1.82
CA GLU A 34 4.16 3.68 0.97
C GLU A 34 3.64 2.26 0.67
N GLN A 35 4.52 1.38 0.18
CA GLN A 35 4.15 0.00 -0.15
C GLN A 35 3.62 -0.76 1.08
N ASN A 36 4.30 -0.64 2.22
CA ASN A 36 3.85 -1.29 3.46
C ASN A 36 2.50 -0.76 3.94
N THR A 37 2.25 0.55 3.81
CA THR A 37 0.98 1.18 4.20
C THR A 37 -0.15 0.63 3.35
N ILE A 38 0.02 0.61 2.03
CA ILE A 38 -1.01 0.11 1.10
C ILE A 38 -1.24 -1.40 1.29
N ALA A 39 -0.17 -2.20 1.45
CA ALA A 39 -0.30 -3.64 1.71
C ALA A 39 -1.06 -3.93 3.00
N THR A 40 -0.76 -3.17 4.06
CA THR A 40 -1.40 -3.32 5.37
C THR A 40 -2.86 -2.90 5.33
N ALA A 41 -3.16 -1.76 4.71
CA ALA A 41 -4.52 -1.29 4.50
C ALA A 41 -5.33 -2.28 3.65
N THR A 42 -4.74 -2.82 2.59
CA THR A 42 -5.38 -3.85 1.75
C THR A 42 -5.73 -5.08 2.59
N ARG A 43 -4.79 -5.57 3.39
CA ARG A 43 -5.02 -6.72 4.28
C ARG A 43 -6.11 -6.43 5.30
N LEU A 44 -6.04 -5.28 5.98
CA LEU A 44 -6.98 -4.92 7.03
C LEU A 44 -8.40 -4.74 6.48
N GLY A 45 -8.54 -4.00 5.38
CA GLY A 45 -9.82 -3.82 4.69
C GLY A 45 -10.42 -5.14 4.21
N ALA A 46 -9.60 -6.02 3.62
CA ALA A 46 -10.05 -7.33 3.19
C ALA A 46 -10.50 -8.22 4.37
N VAL A 47 -9.71 -8.28 5.45
CA VAL A 47 -10.03 -9.06 6.64
C VAL A 47 -11.33 -8.57 7.27
N ASN A 48 -11.46 -7.27 7.49
CA ASN A 48 -12.65 -6.68 8.12
C ASN A 48 -13.90 -6.90 7.27
N ALA A 49 -13.82 -6.66 5.96
CA ALA A 49 -14.95 -6.88 5.06
C ALA A 49 -15.35 -8.36 4.96
N SER A 50 -14.37 -9.27 4.90
CA SER A 50 -14.63 -10.71 4.89
C SER A 50 -15.29 -11.19 6.19
N ALA A 51 -14.89 -10.63 7.33
CA ALA A 51 -15.48 -10.93 8.63
C ALA A 51 -16.91 -10.38 8.74
N GLU A 52 -17.14 -9.15 8.29
CA GLU A 52 -18.46 -8.53 8.26
C GLU A 52 -19.47 -9.35 7.45
N ILE A 53 -19.07 -9.83 6.27
CA ILE A 53 -19.89 -10.73 5.43
C ILE A 53 -20.31 -11.98 6.22
N GLY A 54 -19.38 -12.63 6.92
CA GLY A 54 -19.67 -13.81 7.73
C GLY A 54 -20.54 -13.52 8.97
N ILE A 55 -20.49 -12.30 9.50
CA ILE A 55 -21.34 -11.86 10.61
C ILE A 55 -22.77 -11.58 10.11
N MET A 56 -22.91 -10.87 8.99
CA MET A 56 -24.20 -10.47 8.44
C MET A 56 -25.01 -11.65 7.89
N ASN A 57 -24.34 -12.67 7.35
CA ASN A 57 -25.01 -13.84 6.80
C ASN A 57 -24.37 -15.14 7.29
N ARG A 58 -25.06 -15.82 8.22
CA ARG A 58 -24.60 -17.09 8.81
C ARG A 58 -24.86 -18.32 7.93
N ASN A 59 -25.59 -18.15 6.83
CA ASN A 59 -25.93 -19.24 5.92
C ASN A 59 -24.90 -19.42 4.79
N ILE A 60 -23.92 -18.51 4.69
CA ILE A 60 -22.82 -18.59 3.73
C ILE A 60 -21.54 -19.08 4.43
N THR A 61 -20.71 -19.80 3.68
CA THR A 61 -19.42 -20.26 4.20
C THR A 61 -18.52 -19.04 4.45
N PRO A 62 -18.00 -18.82 5.67
CA PRO A 62 -17.18 -17.66 5.96
C PRO A 62 -15.93 -17.62 5.09
N ILE A 63 -15.70 -16.47 4.46
CA ILE A 63 -14.49 -16.20 3.69
C ILE A 63 -13.45 -15.60 4.62
N ARG A 64 -12.22 -16.10 4.58
CA ARG A 64 -11.08 -15.57 5.35
C ARG A 64 -9.97 -15.18 4.39
N VAL A 65 -9.28 -14.10 4.69
CA VAL A 65 -8.04 -13.74 4.00
C VAL A 65 -6.92 -14.65 4.50
N THR A 66 -6.32 -15.43 3.60
CA THR A 66 -5.25 -16.38 3.93
C THR A 66 -3.87 -15.74 3.75
N LYS A 67 -3.70 -14.97 2.68
CA LYS A 67 -2.46 -14.29 2.33
C LYS A 67 -2.77 -13.00 1.58
N VAL A 68 -1.91 -12.00 1.77
CA VAL A 68 -1.82 -10.86 0.86
C VAL A 68 -0.40 -10.85 0.32
N GLU A 69 -0.27 -10.96 -0.98
CA GLU A 69 1.00 -11.00 -1.70
C GLU A 69 1.16 -9.74 -2.53
N MET A 70 2.35 -9.15 -2.45
CA MET A 70 2.73 -8.01 -3.27
C MET A 70 3.84 -8.47 -4.21
N THR A 71 3.67 -8.18 -5.49
CA THR A 71 4.64 -8.48 -6.54
C THR A 71 4.90 -7.23 -7.34
N ASP A 72 6.17 -6.91 -7.53
CA ASP A 72 6.59 -5.79 -8.36
C ASP A 72 6.78 -6.27 -9.80
N SER A 73 6.12 -5.61 -10.75
CA SER A 73 6.17 -5.96 -12.17
C SER A 73 6.41 -4.71 -12.99
N GLU A 74 7.69 -4.40 -13.22
CA GLU A 74 8.31 -3.39 -14.11
C GLU A 74 7.74 -1.95 -14.12
N ASN A 75 6.53 -1.69 -13.60
CA ASN A 75 5.81 -0.41 -13.54
C ASN A 75 4.50 -0.49 -12.71
N ILE A 76 4.02 -1.70 -12.37
CA ILE A 76 2.78 -1.91 -11.61
C ILE A 76 3.05 -2.87 -10.45
N ILE A 77 2.78 -2.40 -9.24
CA ILE A 77 2.80 -3.21 -8.02
C ILE A 77 1.46 -3.96 -7.93
N ASN A 78 1.52 -5.27 -8.10
CA ASN A 78 0.37 -6.15 -8.04
C ASN A 78 0.17 -6.65 -6.60
N ILE A 79 -0.99 -6.35 -6.02
CA ILE A 79 -1.39 -6.85 -4.71
C ILE A 79 -2.50 -7.89 -4.91
N VAL A 80 -2.21 -9.14 -4.56
CA VAL A 80 -3.15 -10.25 -4.66
C VAL A 80 -3.58 -10.65 -3.25
N VAL A 81 -4.88 -10.57 -3.00
CA VAL A 81 -5.50 -11.04 -1.76
C VAL A 81 -6.04 -12.44 -2.00
N PHE A 82 -5.45 -13.43 -1.33
CA PHE A 82 -5.89 -14.80 -1.37
C PHE A 82 -6.96 -15.05 -0.31
N LEU A 83 -8.06 -15.66 -0.76
CA LEU A 83 -9.20 -15.99 0.08
C LEU A 83 -9.21 -17.50 0.38
N SER A 84 -9.80 -17.91 1.50
CA SER A 84 -9.94 -19.32 1.89
C SER A 84 -10.84 -20.12 0.97
N ASN A 85 -11.76 -19.43 0.30
CA ASN A 85 -12.72 -19.94 -0.66
C ASN A 85 -13.07 -18.79 -1.60
N SER A 86 -13.36 -19.12 -2.85
CA SER A 86 -13.81 -18.12 -3.82
C SER A 86 -15.16 -17.54 -3.40
N PRO A 87 -15.37 -16.22 -3.51
CA PRO A 87 -16.67 -15.60 -3.25
C PRO A 87 -17.74 -16.26 -4.12
N SER A 88 -18.83 -16.70 -3.50
CA SER A 88 -19.90 -17.41 -4.21
C SER A 88 -20.78 -16.48 -5.05
N ASP A 89 -20.72 -15.17 -4.79
CA ASP A 89 -21.53 -14.14 -5.43
C ASP A 89 -20.69 -12.91 -5.78
N ILE A 90 -21.04 -12.23 -6.88
CA ILE A 90 -20.44 -10.95 -7.30
C ILE A 90 -20.56 -9.90 -6.19
N SER A 91 -21.65 -9.94 -5.43
CA SER A 91 -21.92 -9.03 -4.31
C SER A 91 -20.89 -9.18 -3.20
N GLN A 92 -20.51 -10.40 -2.84
CA GLN A 92 -19.49 -10.67 -1.81
C GLN A 92 -18.12 -10.17 -2.26
N LYS A 93 -17.78 -10.43 -3.53
CA LYS A 93 -16.53 -9.94 -4.13
C LYS A 93 -16.49 -8.40 -4.06
N GLN A 94 -17.58 -7.73 -4.42
CA GLN A 94 -17.67 -6.28 -4.39
C GLN A 94 -17.60 -5.73 -2.96
N SER A 95 -18.25 -6.36 -1.98
CA SER A 95 -18.16 -5.95 -0.57
C SER A 95 -16.72 -6.00 -0.05
N ILE A 96 -15.97 -7.06 -0.38
CA ILE A 96 -14.55 -7.17 -0.01
C ILE A 96 -13.73 -6.07 -0.70
N LEU A 97 -13.92 -5.85 -2.00
CA LEU A 97 -13.23 -4.78 -2.73
C LEU A 97 -13.56 -3.38 -2.18
N THR A 98 -14.81 -3.12 -1.81
CA THR A 98 -15.23 -1.86 -1.19
C THR A 98 -14.59 -1.65 0.18
N GLY A 99 -14.50 -2.70 1.01
CA GLY A 99 -13.81 -2.61 2.30
C GLY A 99 -12.30 -2.38 2.16
N ILE A 100 -11.67 -3.00 1.15
CA ILE A 100 -10.29 -2.70 0.78
C ILE A 100 -10.15 -1.23 0.35
N GLN A 101 -11.03 -0.77 -0.54
CA GLN A 101 -11.06 0.62 -1.02
C GLN A 101 -11.15 1.61 0.14
N GLN A 102 -12.13 1.46 1.03
CA GLN A 102 -12.31 2.32 2.20
C GLN A 102 -11.08 2.31 3.11
N SER A 103 -10.48 1.14 3.32
CA SER A 103 -9.27 1.04 4.15
C SER A 103 -8.09 1.77 3.53
N ILE A 104 -7.92 1.75 2.21
CA ILE A 104 -6.81 2.44 1.52
C ILE A 104 -7.07 3.94 1.45
N GLU A 105 -8.30 4.35 1.16
CA GLU A 105 -8.72 5.75 1.18
C GLU A 105 -8.56 6.38 2.56
N SER A 106 -8.76 5.61 3.65
CA SER A 106 -8.50 6.08 5.01
C SER A 106 -7.03 6.41 5.29
N GLN A 107 -6.10 5.85 4.50
CA GLN A 107 -4.68 6.17 4.57
C GLN A 107 -4.30 7.37 3.68
N GLY A 108 -5.29 8.00 3.02
CA GLY A 108 -5.08 9.16 2.16
C GLY A 108 -4.78 8.84 0.69
N TYR A 109 -4.90 7.57 0.28
CA TYR A 109 -4.64 7.14 -1.09
C TYR A 109 -5.95 6.98 -1.88
N PRO A 110 -6.20 7.77 -2.92
CA PRO A 110 -7.43 7.65 -3.72
C PRO A 110 -7.39 6.38 -4.56
N VAL A 111 -8.50 5.63 -4.55
CA VAL A 111 -8.60 4.34 -5.24
C VAL A 111 -9.71 4.41 -6.28
N ASN A 112 -9.45 3.89 -7.48
CA ASN A 112 -10.45 3.69 -8.51
C ASN A 112 -10.90 2.22 -8.52
N ASN A 113 -12.21 2.00 -8.44
CA ASN A 113 -12.82 0.68 -8.40
C ASN A 113 -13.48 0.36 -9.74
N ALA A 114 -12.86 -0.53 -10.50
CA ALA A 114 -13.36 -0.98 -11.81
C ALA A 114 -14.23 -2.25 -11.71
N GLY A 115 -14.76 -2.56 -10.52
CA GLY A 115 -15.69 -3.66 -10.25
C GLY A 115 -15.08 -5.06 -10.15
N ASN A 116 -13.92 -5.30 -10.79
CA ASN A 116 -13.20 -6.57 -10.69
C ASN A 116 -11.85 -6.47 -9.99
N ASN A 117 -11.30 -5.26 -9.95
CA ASN A 117 -9.99 -4.90 -9.47
C ASN A 117 -10.01 -3.45 -8.99
N LEU A 118 -9.08 -3.11 -8.10
CA LEU A 118 -8.85 -1.74 -7.66
C LEU A 118 -7.53 -1.27 -8.26
N THR A 119 -7.53 -0.04 -8.76
CA THR A 119 -6.32 0.62 -9.26
C THR A 119 -6.06 1.88 -8.45
N LEU A 120 -4.81 2.09 -8.10
CA LEU A 120 -4.34 3.24 -7.35
C LEU A 120 -3.10 3.79 -8.05
N ASN A 121 -3.07 5.10 -8.26
CA ASN A 121 -1.89 5.78 -8.79
C ASN A 121 -1.38 6.75 -7.71
N THR A 122 -0.19 6.48 -7.17
CA THR A 122 0.53 7.43 -6.30
C THR A 122 1.48 8.26 -7.14
N SER A 123 2.13 9.26 -6.54
CA SER A 123 3.19 10.02 -7.22
C SER A 123 4.42 9.17 -7.57
N LYS A 124 4.51 7.94 -7.04
CA LYS A 124 5.68 7.08 -7.15
C LYS A 124 5.41 5.76 -7.87
N HIS A 125 4.28 5.12 -7.59
CA HIS A 125 3.96 3.79 -8.07
C HIS A 125 2.49 3.69 -8.50
N ASN A 126 2.23 2.78 -9.44
CA ASN A 126 0.88 2.35 -9.78
C ASN A 126 0.62 0.99 -9.13
N TYR A 127 -0.55 0.82 -8.54
CA TYR A 127 -0.96 -0.39 -7.84
C TYR A 127 -2.17 -1.00 -8.51
N LEU A 128 -2.15 -2.32 -8.65
CA LEU A 128 -3.29 -3.12 -9.08
C LEU A 128 -3.63 -4.14 -7.99
N ILE A 129 -4.82 -4.04 -7.43
CA ILE A 129 -5.29 -4.91 -6.36
C ILE A 129 -6.37 -5.83 -6.90
N ARG A 130 -6.21 -7.13 -6.67
CA ARG A 130 -7.16 -8.16 -7.11
C ARG A 130 -7.34 -9.25 -6.06
N LEU A 131 -8.51 -9.87 -6.09
CA LEU A 131 -8.84 -11.03 -5.27
C LEU A 131 -8.51 -12.31 -6.05
N SER A 132 -7.98 -13.32 -5.36
CA SER A 132 -7.73 -14.67 -5.88
C SER A 132 -8.53 -15.72 -5.12
#